data_AF-A0AA39IBP8-F1
#
_entry.id   AF-A0AA39IBP8-F1
#
_cell.length_a   1.000
_cell.length_b   1.000
_cell.length_c   1.000
_cell.angle_alpha   90.00
_cell.angle_beta   90.00
_cell.angle_gamma   90.00
#
_symmetry.space_group_name_H-M   'P 1'
#
loop_
_entity.id
_entity.type
_entity.pdbx_description
1 polymer ?
#
loop_
_entity_poly.entity_id
_entity_poly.type
_entity_poly.pdbx_seq_one_letter_code
_entity_poly.pdbx_strand_id
1 'polypeptide(L)'
;GDTVGQNAQWLLDHHGFYPGDHLEALTTQGISSPYGQFHVNRILDTHHSVTDRLYWMTDEDEDLIIPTLWLEREGFNMVLWYAIIRGE
;
A
#
# COMPACT_ATOMS: atom_id res chain seq x y z
N GLY A 1 7.41 -7.00 -16.62
CA GLY A 1 6.46 -6.01 -16.09
C GLY A 1 5.63 -6.70 -15.05
N ASP A 2 5.60 -6.17 -13.83
CA ASP A 2 4.94 -6.79 -12.68
C ASP A 2 3.46 -6.39 -12.61
N THR A 3 2.61 -7.06 -13.38
CA THR A 3 1.18 -6.73 -13.45
C THR A 3 0.45 -6.98 -12.13
N VAL A 4 0.93 -7.94 -11.33
CA VAL A 4 0.38 -8.24 -9.99
C VAL A 4 0.60 -7.06 -9.05
N GLY A 5 1.85 -6.58 -8.95
CA GLY A 5 2.17 -5.40 -8.15
C GLY A 5 1.44 -4.15 -8.65
N GLN A 6 1.38 -3.94 -9.96
CA GLN A 6 0.65 -2.80 -10.55
C GLN A 6 -0.85 -2.81 -10.23
N ASN A 7 -1.50 -3.97 -10.28
CA ASN A 7 -2.92 -4.09 -9.92
C ASN A 7 -3.13 -3.85 -8.41
N ALA A 8 -2.25 -4.39 -7.57
CA ALA A 8 -2.30 -4.16 -6.12
C ALA A 8 -2.12 -2.67 -5.79
N GLN A 9 -1.15 -2.00 -6.41
CA GLN A 9 -0.94 -0.56 -6.25
C GLN A 9 -2.18 0.22 -6.70
N TRP A 10 -2.74 -0.12 -7.87
CA TRP A 10 -3.94 0.54 -8.38
C TRP A 10 -5.11 0.42 -7.39
N LEU A 11 -5.35 -0.78 -6.85
CA LEU A 11 -6.41 -1.01 -5.86
C LEU A 11 -6.19 -0.17 -4.59
N LEU A 12 -4.95 -0.10 -4.10
CA LEU A 12 -4.63 0.69 -2.91
C LEU A 12 -4.86 2.18 -3.13
N ASP A 13 -4.31 2.72 -4.22
CA ASP A 13 -4.40 4.13 -4.60
C ASP A 13 -5.86 4.59 -4.87
N HIS A 14 -6.74 3.69 -5.32
CA HIS A 14 -8.10 4.03 -5.76
C HIS A 14 -9.19 3.76 -4.72
N HIS A 15 -8.87 3.13 -3.58
CA HIS A 15 -9.89 2.87 -2.56
C HIS A 15 -10.29 4.12 -1.76
N GLY A 16 -9.39 5.07 -1.60
CA GLY A 16 -9.57 6.27 -0.77
C GLY A 16 -8.75 6.19 0.52
N PHE A 17 -9.17 6.94 1.55
CA PHE A 17 -8.44 7.06 2.81
C PHE A 17 -8.47 5.78 3.65
N TYR A 18 -7.34 5.45 4.27
CA TYR A 18 -7.15 4.36 5.22
C TYR A 18 -7.20 4.84 6.67
N PRO A 19 -7.38 3.94 7.65
CA PRO A 19 -7.25 4.29 9.06
C PRO A 19 -5.89 4.98 9.33
N GLY A 20 -5.93 6.14 10.00
CA GLY A 20 -4.74 6.96 10.26
C GLY A 20 -4.45 8.04 9.21
N ASP A 21 -5.11 8.00 8.04
CA ASP A 21 -4.98 9.04 7.01
C ASP A 21 -5.67 10.34 7.46
N HIS A 22 -4.97 11.13 8.26
CA HIS A 22 -5.37 12.50 8.55
C HIS A 22 -5.04 13.39 7.36
N LEU A 23 -6.02 14.17 6.87
CA LEU A 23 -5.89 15.01 5.68
C LEU A 23 -4.69 15.98 5.77
N GLU A 24 -4.39 16.46 6.97
CA GLU A 24 -3.22 17.30 7.27
C GLU A 24 -1.90 16.55 7.03
N ALA A 25 -1.80 15.30 7.47
CA ALA A 25 -0.59 14.49 7.34
C ALA A 25 -0.28 14.13 5.87
N LEU A 26 -1.32 13.80 5.09
CA LEU A 26 -1.19 13.59 3.63
C LEU A 26 -0.70 14.86 2.93
N THR A 27 -1.25 16.02 3.30
CA THR A 27 -0.85 17.32 2.74
C THR A 27 0.61 17.64 3.08
N THR A 28 1.06 17.37 4.31
CA THR A 28 2.46 17.55 4.75
C THR A 28 3.42 16.70 3.93
N GLN A 29 3.02 15.49 3.55
CA GLN A 29 3.82 14.60 2.69
C GLN A 29 3.71 14.92 1.19
N GLY A 30 3.05 16.04 0.83
CA GLY A 30 2.86 16.42 -0.58
C GLY A 30 1.90 15.50 -1.34
N ILE A 31 1.13 14.68 -0.63
CA ILE A 31 0.14 13.77 -1.18
C ILE A 31 -1.15 14.57 -1.38
N SER A 32 -1.29 15.17 -2.57
CA SER A 32 -2.45 15.99 -2.94
C SER A 32 -3.67 15.17 -3.37
N SER A 33 -3.51 13.85 -3.49
CA SER A 33 -4.53 12.88 -3.86
C SER A 33 -4.09 11.50 -3.37
N PRO A 34 -5.00 10.58 -2.97
CA PRO A 34 -4.64 9.20 -2.62
C PRO A 34 -3.96 8.45 -3.79
N TYR A 35 -4.03 8.99 -5.02
CA TYR A 35 -3.26 8.50 -6.15
C TYR A 35 -1.76 8.67 -5.95
N GLY A 36 -1.04 7.55 -5.84
CA GLY A 36 0.40 7.52 -5.68
C GLY A 36 0.86 7.65 -4.22
N GLN A 37 -0.03 7.44 -3.25
CA GLN A 37 0.33 7.21 -1.86
C GLN A 37 1.11 5.90 -1.71
N PHE A 38 0.73 4.88 -2.48
CA PHE A 38 1.31 3.56 -2.36
C PHE A 38 2.30 3.24 -3.48
N HIS A 39 3.34 2.49 -3.12
CA HIS A 39 4.16 1.77 -4.09
C HIS A 39 4.13 0.29 -3.77
N VAL A 40 3.87 -0.53 -4.78
CA VAL A 40 3.98 -1.98 -4.65
C VAL A 40 5.12 -2.46 -5.53
N ASN A 41 6.19 -2.95 -4.90
CA ASN A 41 7.41 -3.36 -5.59
C ASN A 41 7.62 -4.85 -5.42
N ARG A 42 7.86 -5.57 -6.52
CA ARG A 42 8.35 -6.95 -6.44
C ARG A 42 9.77 -6.97 -5.89
N ILE A 43 9.97 -7.65 -4.77
CA ILE A 43 11.30 -7.88 -4.20
C ILE A 43 11.88 -9.20 -4.72
N LEU A 44 11.04 -10.24 -4.73
CA LEU A 44 11.33 -11.58 -5.24
C LEU A 44 10.10 -12.08 -5.99
N ASP A 45 10.23 -13.15 -6.79
CA ASP A 45 9.05 -13.72 -7.46
C ASP A 45 7.96 -14.18 -6.49
N THR A 46 8.31 -14.41 -5.23
CA THR A 46 7.41 -14.87 -4.17
C THR A 46 6.88 -13.75 -3.27
N HIS A 47 7.41 -12.53 -3.35
CA HIS A 47 7.05 -11.44 -2.43
C HIS A 47 7.06 -10.06 -3.06
N HIS A 48 6.14 -9.22 -2.58
CA HIS A 48 6.06 -7.79 -2.85
C HIS A 48 6.23 -7.02 -1.55
N SER A 49 6.83 -5.83 -1.62
CA SER A 49 6.68 -4.82 -0.57
C SER A 49 5.58 -3.83 -0.94
N VAL A 50 4.91 -3.33 0.08
CA VAL A 50 3.99 -2.20 0.02
C VAL A 50 4.58 -1.08 0.84
N THR A 51 4.96 0.00 0.17
CA THR A 51 5.44 1.22 0.81
C THR A 51 4.29 2.23 0.83
N ASP A 52 3.99 2.78 2.00
CA ASP A 52 3.09 3.92 2.15
C ASP A 52 3.90 5.20 2.37
N ARG A 53 3.82 6.11 1.40
CA ARG A 53 4.55 7.37 1.43
C ARG A 53 4.16 8.28 2.59
N LEU A 54 2.97 8.09 3.20
CA LEU A 54 2.58 8.84 4.38
C LEU A 54 3.59 8.67 5.53
N TYR A 55 4.25 7.51 5.60
CA TYR A 55 5.15 7.13 6.69
C TYR A 55 6.63 7.19 6.31
N TRP A 56 6.98 7.59 5.08
CA TRP A 56 8.34 7.59 4.53
C TRP A 56 9.35 8.53 5.24
N MET A 57 8.93 9.29 6.24
CA MET A 57 9.84 10.13 7.04
C MET A 57 9.72 9.85 8.54
N THR A 58 9.10 8.73 8.89
CA THR A 58 8.92 8.30 10.27
C THR A 58 9.83 7.12 10.55
N ASP A 59 10.27 6.94 11.80
CA ASP A 59 11.03 5.75 12.22
C ASP A 59 10.22 4.44 12.07
N GLU A 60 8.94 4.53 11.68
CA GLU A 60 8.02 3.44 11.35
C GLU A 60 8.05 3.06 9.84
N ASP A 61 9.18 3.32 9.18
CA ASP A 61 9.55 3.00 7.79
C ASP A 61 9.59 1.46 7.52
N GLU A 62 8.53 0.75 7.87
CA GLU A 62 8.41 -0.67 7.61
C GLU A 62 7.61 -0.91 6.34
N ASP A 63 8.34 -1.17 5.25
CA ASP A 63 7.78 -1.81 4.06
C ASP A 63 6.99 -3.06 4.49
N LEU A 64 5.68 -3.06 4.23
CA LEU A 64 4.86 -4.23 4.52
C LEU A 64 5.11 -5.30 3.47
N ILE A 65 5.52 -6.48 3.90
CA ILE A 65 5.81 -7.59 3.00
C ILE A 65 4.58 -8.47 2.83
N ILE A 66 4.20 -8.71 1.59
CA ILE A 66 3.08 -9.57 1.21
C ILE A 66 3.53 -10.66 0.22
N PRO A 67 3.14 -11.93 0.40
CA PRO A 67 3.42 -12.97 -0.58
C PRO A 67 2.70 -12.72 -1.91
N THR A 68 3.40 -12.89 -3.04
CA THR A 68 2.82 -12.75 -4.39
C THR A 68 1.56 -13.61 -4.56
N LEU A 69 1.58 -14.83 -4.03
CA LEU A 69 0.47 -15.78 -4.12
C LEU A 69 -0.84 -15.23 -3.53
N TRP A 70 -0.77 -14.33 -2.54
CA TRP A 70 -1.97 -13.72 -1.96
C TRP A 70 -2.57 -12.70 -2.92
N LEU A 71 -1.73 -11.88 -3.56
CA LEU A 71 -2.15 -10.90 -4.57
C LEU A 71 -2.77 -11.57 -5.80
N GLU A 72 -2.36 -12.79 -6.13
CA GLU A 72 -2.88 -13.58 -7.25
C GLU A 72 -4.12 -14.42 -6.88
N ARG A 73 -4.44 -14.53 -5.58
CA ARG A 73 -5.53 -15.37 -5.12
C ARG A 73 -6.88 -14.71 -5.37
N GLU A 74 -7.77 -15.46 -6.02
CA GLU A 74 -9.15 -15.03 -6.21
C GLU A 74 -9.84 -14.76 -4.85
N GLY A 75 -10.49 -13.60 -4.76
CA GLY A 75 -11.19 -13.15 -3.55
C GLY A 75 -10.30 -12.54 -2.46
N PHE A 76 -8.97 -12.50 -2.64
CA PHE A 76 -8.12 -11.73 -1.72
C PHE A 76 -8.42 -10.23 -1.88
N ASN A 77 -8.70 -9.56 -0.76
CA ASN A 77 -9.00 -8.14 -0.73
C ASN A 77 -7.78 -7.38 -0.19
N MET A 78 -6.97 -6.87 -1.11
CA MET A 78 -5.74 -6.13 -0.81
C MET A 78 -5.99 -4.92 0.10
N VAL A 79 -7.05 -4.17 -0.19
CA VAL A 79 -7.41 -2.97 0.57
C VAL A 79 -7.75 -3.35 2.01
N LEU A 80 -8.62 -4.35 2.21
CA LEU A 80 -9.03 -4.76 3.54
C LEU A 80 -7.84 -5.30 4.35
N TRP A 81 -6.98 -6.10 3.71
CA TRP A 81 -5.75 -6.58 4.33
C TRP A 81 -4.87 -5.43 4.82
N TYR A 82 -4.64 -4.42 3.97
CA TYR A 82 -3.82 -3.26 4.33
C TYR A 82 -4.47 -2.45 5.47
N ALA A 83 -5.79 -2.20 5.37
CA ALA A 83 -6.54 -1.46 6.39
C ALA A 83 -6.51 -2.14 7.77
N ILE A 84 -6.51 -3.48 7.82
CA ILE A 84 -6.36 -4.24 9.07
C ILE A 84 -4.96 -4.06 9.64
N ILE A 85 -3.90 -4.23 8.82
CA ILE A 85 -2.52 -4.11 9.31
C ILE A 85 -2.20 -2.71 9.84
N ARG A 86 -2.77 -1.65 9.27
CA ARG A 86 -2.57 -0.28 9.77
C ARG A 86 -3.53 0.14 10.89
N GLY A 87 -4.67 -0.54 11.01
CA GLY A 87 -5.68 -0.26 12.03
C GLY A 87 -5.46 -1.02 13.34
N GLU A 88 -4.54 -1.99 13.36
CA GLU A 88 -3.99 -2.68 14.54
C GLU A 88 -2.68 -2.02 15.00
#